data_AF-A0A0M3IQV0-F1
#
_entry.id   AF-A0A0M3IQV0-F1
#
_cell.length_a   1.000
_cell.length_b   1.000
_cell.length_c   1.000
_cell.angle_alpha   90.00
_cell.angle_beta   90.00
_cell.angle_gamma   90.00
#
_symmetry.space_group_name_H-M   'P 1'
#
loop_
_entity.id
_entity.type
_entity.pdbx_description
1 polymer ?
#
loop_
_entity_poly.entity_id
_entity_poly.type
_entity_poly.pdbx_seq_one_letter_code
_entity_poly.pdbx_strand_id
1 'polypeptide(L)'
;MKEEFKGYRSIGFSPMNKTPTLLHDHNEYIEESQGYRSIGFSPMNKTPRLAHEHDEYLEESIFLRGVEIYAKLIAKLGDMPEV
;
A
#
# COMPACT_ATOMS: atom_id res chain seq x y z
N MET A 1 11.89 3.74 29.55
CA MET A 1 11.49 4.99 28.87
C MET A 1 10.81 4.57 27.59
N LYS A 2 9.51 4.86 27.41
CA LYS A 2 8.86 4.64 26.12
C LYS A 2 9.25 5.84 25.26
N GLU A 3 9.96 5.61 24.17
CA GLU A 3 10.27 6.66 23.20
C GLU A 3 8.96 7.34 22.77
N GLU A 4 8.98 8.66 22.73
CA GLU A 4 7.88 9.45 22.18
C GLU A 4 7.66 9.04 20.72
N PHE A 5 6.44 8.62 20.45
CA PHE A 5 6.01 8.10 19.17
C PHE A 5 6.03 9.23 18.14
N LYS A 6 7.03 9.24 17.26
CA LYS A 6 7.04 10.16 16.13
C LYS A 6 6.16 9.54 15.05
N GLY A 7 4.88 9.89 15.05
CA GLY A 7 3.85 9.22 14.26
C GLY A 7 3.95 9.54 12.77
N TYR A 8 4.87 8.89 12.04
CA TYR A 8 4.93 9.07 10.59
C TYR A 8 3.77 8.31 9.91
N ARG A 9 3.13 8.98 8.97
CA ARG A 9 2.12 8.40 8.08
C ARG A 9 2.85 7.70 6.94
N SER A 10 2.47 6.46 6.63
CA SER A 10 3.05 5.70 5.54
C SER A 10 1.94 5.17 4.60
N ILE A 11 2.35 4.85 3.37
CA ILE A 11 1.50 4.16 2.41
C ILE A 11 2.25 2.92 1.93
N GLY A 12 1.58 1.77 1.94
CA GLY A 12 2.14 0.51 1.45
C GLY A 12 1.42 0.00 0.22
N PHE A 13 2.13 -0.83 -0.54
CA PHE A 13 1.56 -1.58 -1.64
C PHE A 13 0.85 -2.82 -1.09
N SER A 14 -0.46 -2.89 -1.26
CA SER A 14 -1.21 -4.12 -1.02
C SER A 14 -1.66 -4.68 -2.37
N PRO A 15 -1.20 -5.86 -2.78
CA PRO A 15 -1.63 -6.45 -4.04
C PRO A 15 -3.12 -6.82 -4.06
N MET A 16 -3.81 -6.85 -2.91
CA MET A 16 -5.21 -7.27 -2.82
C MET A 16 -6.08 -6.29 -2.04
N ASN A 17 -7.24 -5.94 -2.62
CA ASN A 17 -8.27 -5.16 -1.93
C ASN A 17 -9.23 -6.12 -1.17
N LYS A 18 -9.31 -5.98 0.17
CA LYS A 18 -10.26 -6.68 1.07
C LYS A 18 -10.14 -8.21 1.17
N THR A 19 -8.93 -8.74 1.32
CA THR A 19 -8.74 -10.16 1.71
C THR A 19 -8.36 -10.21 3.18
N PRO A 20 -9.28 -10.63 4.07
CA PRO A 20 -8.88 -10.98 5.42
C PRO A 20 -8.03 -12.26 5.30
N THR A 21 -6.79 -12.18 5.76
CA THR A 21 -5.85 -13.29 6.03
C THR A 21 -5.29 -14.07 4.84
N LEU A 22 -3.95 -14.12 4.79
CA LEU A 22 -3.06 -15.01 4.01
C LEU A 22 -2.39 -14.47 2.72
N LEU A 23 -2.16 -13.17 2.62
CA LEU A 23 -0.85 -12.69 2.14
C LEU A 23 -0.32 -11.75 3.20
N HIS A 24 0.93 -11.91 3.63
CA HIS A 24 1.56 -10.94 4.53
C HIS A 24 1.51 -9.57 3.84
N ASP A 25 0.67 -8.67 4.35
CA ASP A 25 0.78 -7.26 4.02
C ASP A 25 1.98 -6.74 4.83
N HIS A 26 3.01 -6.25 4.14
CA HIS A 26 4.21 -5.71 4.79
C HIS A 26 3.88 -4.51 5.69
N ASN A 27 2.66 -3.95 5.59
CA ASN A 27 2.15 -2.91 6.46
C ASN A 27 1.95 -3.34 7.91
N GLU A 28 1.62 -4.61 8.16
CA GLU A 28 1.37 -5.11 9.52
C GLU A 28 2.62 -4.98 10.40
N TYR A 29 3.79 -5.31 9.85
CA TYR A 29 5.06 -5.18 10.58
C TYR A 29 5.36 -3.73 10.98
N ILE A 30 5.16 -2.76 10.08
CA ILE A 30 5.49 -1.35 10.36
C ILE A 30 4.48 -0.71 11.34
N GLU A 31 3.21 -1.13 11.32
CA GLU A 31 2.21 -0.70 12.31
C GLU A 31 2.49 -1.29 13.69
N GLU A 32 2.71 -2.60 13.79
CA GLU A 32 2.87 -3.29 15.07
C GLU A 32 4.25 -3.10 15.70
N SER A 33 5.32 -3.13 14.90
CA SER A 33 6.69 -3.11 15.42
C SER A 33 7.33 -1.72 15.46
N GLN A 34 6.94 -0.81 14.56
CA GLN A 34 7.54 0.53 14.45
C GLN A 34 6.56 1.66 14.79
N GLY A 35 5.26 1.36 14.88
CA GLY A 35 4.25 2.36 15.24
C GLY A 35 3.84 3.30 14.11
N TYR A 36 4.25 3.04 12.88
CA TYR A 36 3.84 3.87 11.74
C TYR A 36 2.40 3.55 11.37
N ARG A 37 1.53 4.55 11.23
CA ARG A 37 0.19 4.30 10.68
C ARG A 37 0.32 4.13 9.17
N SER A 38 0.07 2.92 8.68
CA SER A 38 0.10 2.62 7.25
C SER A 38 -1.31 2.48 6.68
N ILE A 39 -1.40 2.60 5.37
CA ILE A 39 -2.59 2.20 4.61
C ILE A 39 -2.11 1.32 3.47
N GLY A 40 -2.61 0.09 3.43
CA GLY A 40 -2.47 -0.80 2.28
C GLY A 40 -3.36 -0.35 1.13
N PHE A 41 -2.76 -0.07 -0.03
CA PHE A 41 -3.47 0.36 -1.22
C PHE A 41 -3.03 -0.43 -2.45
N SER A 42 -3.99 -0.85 -3.28
CA SER A 42 -3.77 -1.39 -4.62
C SER A 42 -4.32 -0.43 -5.67
N PRO A 43 -3.53 0.05 -6.63
CA PRO A 43 -4.06 0.82 -7.76
C PRO A 43 -4.72 -0.05 -8.83
N MET A 44 -4.56 -1.37 -8.76
CA MET A 44 -5.06 -2.33 -9.75
C MET A 44 -6.54 -2.61 -9.48
N ASN A 45 -7.38 -1.61 -9.78
CA ASN A 45 -8.82 -1.71 -9.59
C ASN A 45 -9.49 -2.40 -10.79
N LYS A 46 -10.61 -3.09 -10.52
CA LYS A 46 -11.43 -3.76 -11.54
C LYS A 46 -10.68 -4.80 -12.39
N THR A 47 -9.56 -5.31 -11.89
CA THR A 47 -8.84 -6.44 -12.50
C THR A 47 -9.33 -7.76 -11.91
N PRO A 48 -9.29 -8.86 -12.67
CA PRO A 48 -9.42 -10.19 -12.09
C PRO A 48 -8.34 -10.41 -11.01
N ARG A 49 -8.62 -11.24 -10.01
CA ARG A 49 -7.60 -11.68 -9.04
C ARG A 49 -6.85 -12.85 -9.65
N LEU A 50 -5.65 -12.58 -10.15
CA LEU A 50 -4.78 -13.59 -10.78
C LEU A 50 -3.45 -13.76 -10.04
N ALA A 51 -3.31 -13.18 -8.85
CA ALA A 51 -2.09 -13.30 -8.07
C ALA A 51 -1.79 -14.79 -7.80
N HIS A 52 -0.61 -15.25 -8.22
CA HIS A 52 -0.14 -16.63 -8.11
C HIS A 52 -0.81 -17.64 -9.07
N GLU A 53 -1.58 -17.19 -10.05
CA GLU A 53 -2.13 -18.06 -11.11
C GLU A 53 -1.12 -18.23 -12.27
N HIS A 54 -1.28 -19.30 -13.05
CA HIS A 54 -0.39 -19.58 -14.19
C HIS A 54 -0.51 -18.58 -15.35
N ASP A 55 -1.66 -17.90 -15.45
CA ASP A 55 -1.97 -16.90 -16.46
C ASP A 55 -2.03 -15.48 -15.86
N GLU A 56 -1.24 -15.21 -14.80
CA GLU A 56 -1.16 -13.90 -14.18
C GLU A 56 -0.78 -12.81 -15.20
N TYR A 57 -1.69 -11.85 -15.41
CA TYR A 57 -1.46 -10.67 -16.24
C TYR A 57 -2.11 -9.42 -15.65
N LEU A 58 -1.65 -8.26 -16.13
CA LEU A 58 -2.25 -6.96 -15.87
C LEU A 58 -2.30 -6.18 -17.18
N GLU A 59 -3.42 -5.50 -17.44
CA GLU A 59 -3.48 -4.61 -18.59
C GLU A 59 -2.53 -3.42 -18.45
N GLU A 60 -1.83 -3.08 -19.54
CA GLU A 60 -0.89 -1.95 -19.59
C GLU A 60 -1.56 -0.64 -19.13
N SER A 61 -2.80 -0.39 -19.56
CA SER A 61 -3.55 0.80 -19.19
C SER A 61 -3.77 0.93 -17.67
N ILE A 62 -4.03 -0.20 -17.00
CA ILE A 62 -4.21 -0.27 -15.55
C ILE A 62 -2.87 -0.11 -14.83
N PHE A 63 -1.80 -0.73 -15.35
CA PHE A 63 -0.45 -0.56 -14.82
C PHE A 63 -0.02 0.92 -14.85
N LEU A 64 -0.12 1.57 -16.01
CA LEU A 64 0.25 2.98 -16.18
C LEU A 64 -0.61 3.90 -15.30
N ARG A 65 -1.92 3.61 -15.20
CA ARG A 65 -2.80 4.34 -14.29
C ARG A 65 -2.36 4.19 -12.82
N GLY A 66 -1.88 3.01 -12.44
CA GLY A 66 -1.37 2.79 -11.09
C GLY A 66 -0.11 3.60 -10.77
N VAL A 67 0.79 3.75 -11.75
CA VAL A 67 1.96 4.64 -11.62
C VAL A 67 1.52 6.08 -11.37
N GLU A 68 0.54 6.60 -12.12
CA GLU A 68 0.02 7.95 -11.91
C GLU A 68 -0.58 8.15 -10.51
N ILE A 69 -1.29 7.15 -10.00
CA ILE A 69 -1.89 7.20 -8.66
C ILE A 69 -0.80 7.24 -7.60
N TYR A 70 0.19 6.34 -7.68
CA TYR A 70 1.30 6.33 -6.73
C TYR A 70 2.10 7.63 -6.74
N ALA A 71 2.41 8.17 -7.92
CA ALA A 71 3.11 9.45 -8.03
C ALA A 71 2.36 10.58 -7.29
N LYS A 72 1.03 10.65 -7.43
CA LYS A 72 0.19 11.63 -6.72
C LYS A 72 0.17 11.39 -5.21
N LEU A 73 0.04 10.14 -4.78
CA LEU A 73 -0.02 9.78 -3.36
C LEU A 73 1.30 10.06 -2.65
N ILE A 74 2.43 9.71 -3.26
CA ILE A 74 3.77 9.96 -2.71
C ILE A 74 4.01 11.47 -2.58
N ALA A 75 3.69 12.26 -3.62
CA ALA A 75 3.82 13.71 -3.55
C ALA A 75 2.96 14.30 -2.43
N LYS A 76 1.69 13.88 -2.34
CA LYS A 76 0.79 14.35 -1.28
C LYS A 76 1.22 13.94 0.12
N LEU A 77 1.79 12.74 0.26
CA LEU A 77 2.32 12.26 1.53
C LEU A 77 3.54 13.09 1.97
N GLY A 78 4.43 13.42 1.04
CA GLY A 78 5.58 14.29 1.29
C GLY A 78 5.20 15.73 1.65
N ASP A 79 4.06 16.22 1.15
CA ASP A 79 3.52 17.54 1.48
C ASP A 79 2.75 17.60 2.81
N MET A 80 2.50 16.47 3.48
CA MET A 80 1.73 16.46 4.73
C MET A 80 2.52 17.11 5.87
N PRO A 81 1.85 17.88 6.76
CA PRO A 81 2.51 18.37 7.96
C PRO A 81 2.92 17.20 8.85
N GLU A 82 4.05 17.36 9.54
CA GLU A 82 4.48 16.47 10.62
C GLU A 82 3.37 16.36 11.67
N VAL A 83 3.21 15.17 12.23
CA VAL A 83 2.15 14.80 13.17
C VAL A 83 2.70 14.66 14.57
#